data_AF-A0A0R3QEZ5-F1
#
_entry.id   AF-A0A0R3QEZ5-F1
#
_cell.length_a   1.000
_cell.length_b   1.000
_cell.length_c   1.000
_cell.angle_alpha   90.00
_cell.angle_beta   90.00
_cell.angle_gamma   90.00
#
_symmetry.space_group_name_H-M   'P 1'
#
loop_
_entity.id
_entity.type
_entity.pdbx_description
1 polymer ?
#
loop_
_entity_poly.entity_id
_entity_poly.type
_entity_poly.pdbx_seq_one_letter_code
_entity_poly.pdbx_strand_id
1 'polypeptide(L)'
;MKNFIHLKLKFYNSRGKNFVYFRCQKASYRDDLPDTSVIICFHNEAWSVLLRTVHSVLERTPVHLLKEIILVDDFSDFDHLKKPLEDYMSQFGKVRIIRLENRMGLIRARLRGASVATGKVLTYLDSHCECMNSMQNFCFNYFLFCFE
;
A
#
# COMPACT_ATOMS: atom_id res chain seq x y z
N MET A 1 -14.13 -0.22 -15.49
CA MET A 1 -13.63 0.96 -14.77
C MET A 1 -12.93 0.47 -13.51
N LYS A 2 -11.70 0.94 -13.20
CA LYS A 2 -11.01 0.58 -11.95
C LYS A 2 -11.47 1.53 -10.85
N ASN A 3 -11.81 1.02 -9.67
CA ASN A 3 -12.16 1.85 -8.51
C ASN A 3 -10.88 2.34 -7.82
N PHE A 4 -10.74 3.66 -7.69
CA PHE A 4 -9.57 4.29 -7.10
C PHE A 4 -9.83 4.62 -5.62
N ILE A 5 -9.08 4.02 -4.71
CA ILE A 5 -9.04 4.43 -3.31
C ILE A 5 -7.74 5.19 -3.08
N HIS A 6 -7.83 6.53 -3.04
CA HIS A 6 -6.72 7.35 -2.57
C HIS A 6 -6.79 7.45 -1.04
N LEU A 7 -6.06 6.56 -0.37
CA LEU A 7 -5.90 6.61 1.08
C LEU A 7 -4.84 7.66 1.44
N LYS A 8 -5.27 8.87 1.75
CA LYS A 8 -4.47 9.80 2.57
C LYS A 8 -4.53 9.28 4.00
N LEU A 9 -3.57 8.44 4.38
CA LEU A 9 -3.42 8.06 5.78
C LEU A 9 -3.02 9.29 6.58
N LYS A 10 -3.91 9.70 7.49
CA LYS A 10 -3.58 10.74 8.47
C LYS A 10 -2.54 10.19 9.45
N PHE A 11 -1.50 10.99 9.61
CA PHE A 11 -0.32 10.81 10.45
C PHE A 11 -0.60 10.32 11.88
N TYR A 12 0.32 9.50 12.39
CA TYR A 12 0.58 9.30 13.83
C TYR A 12 0.72 10.66 14.54
N ASN A 13 0.00 10.88 15.64
CA ASN A 13 0.36 11.90 16.62
C ASN A 13 1.40 11.29 17.58
N SER A 14 2.33 12.12 18.06
CA SER A 14 3.57 11.84 18.80
C SER A 14 3.41 11.14 20.16
N ARG A 15 2.30 10.43 20.42
CA ARG A 15 1.94 9.86 21.74
C ARG A 15 1.62 8.37 21.75
N GLY A 16 1.88 7.62 20.68
CA GLY A 16 1.83 6.15 20.71
C GLY A 16 0.50 5.51 21.15
N LYS A 17 -0.63 6.22 21.05
CA LYS A 17 -1.95 5.67 21.38
C LYS A 17 -2.71 5.27 20.12
N ASN A 18 -3.19 4.02 20.10
CA ASN A 18 -4.11 3.51 19.08
C ASN A 18 -5.39 4.37 19.06
N PHE A 19 -5.55 5.23 18.04
CA PHE A 19 -6.74 6.05 17.85
C PHE A 19 -7.82 5.26 17.09
N VAL A 20 -8.12 4.04 17.53
CA VAL A 20 -9.20 3.25 16.97
C VAL A 20 -10.45 3.54 17.79
N TYR A 21 -11.40 4.29 17.20
CA TYR A 21 -12.68 4.54 17.84
C TYR A 21 -13.38 3.19 18.12
N PHE A 22 -13.98 3.04 19.31
CA PHE A 22 -14.56 1.77 19.76
C PHE A 22 -15.57 1.17 18.76
N ARG A 23 -16.27 2.03 18.02
CA ARG A 23 -17.23 1.65 16.97
C ARG A 23 -16.55 1.02 15.75
N CYS A 24 -15.30 1.38 15.44
CA CYS A 24 -14.52 0.74 14.37
C CYS A 24 -14.01 -0.65 14.79
N GLN A 25 -13.77 -0.90 16.08
CA GLN A 25 -13.36 -2.23 16.57
C GLN A 25 -14.51 -3.24 16.52
N LYS A 26 -15.75 -2.76 16.66
CA LYS A 26 -16.98 -3.58 16.65
C LYS A 26 -17.71 -3.58 15.32
N ALA A 27 -17.17 -2.92 14.29
CA ALA A 27 -17.78 -2.91 12.98
C ALA A 27 -17.66 -4.30 12.34
N SER A 28 -18.80 -4.86 11.95
CA SER A 28 -18.82 -6.04 11.09
C SER A 28 -18.68 -5.58 9.64
N TYR A 29 -17.84 -6.27 8.91
CA TYR A 29 -17.50 -5.99 7.52
C TYR A 29 -18.05 -7.13 6.67
N ARG A 30 -18.50 -6.83 5.45
CA ARG A 30 -18.93 -7.92 4.56
C ARG A 30 -17.70 -8.76 4.17
N ASP A 31 -17.90 -10.07 4.02
CA ASP A 31 -16.82 -10.99 3.64
C ASP A 31 -16.56 -10.99 2.12
N ASP A 32 -17.48 -10.44 1.33
CA ASP A 32 -17.45 -10.38 -0.14
C ASP A 32 -16.70 -9.15 -0.70
N LEU A 33 -15.63 -8.73 -0.02
CA LEU A 33 -14.84 -7.57 -0.45
C LEU A 33 -13.99 -7.88 -1.69
N PRO A 34 -13.85 -6.91 -2.63
CA PRO A 34 -13.00 -7.09 -3.79
C PRO A 34 -11.50 -7.13 -3.40
N ASP A 35 -10.70 -7.80 -4.23
CA ASP A 35 -9.25 -7.80 -4.07
C ASP A 35 -8.63 -6.44 -4.45
N THR A 36 -7.47 -6.15 -3.85
CA THR A 36 -6.76 -4.89 -4.03
C THR A 36 -5.31 -5.06 -4.44
N SER A 37 -4.86 -4.16 -5.31
CA SER A 37 -3.45 -3.91 -5.58
C SER A 37 -2.99 -2.68 -4.80
N VAL A 38 -2.01 -2.88 -3.93
CA VAL A 38 -1.40 -1.79 -3.15
C VAL A 38 -0.24 -1.21 -3.92
N ILE A 39 -0.26 0.09 -4.21
CA ILE A 39 0.79 0.80 -4.94
C ILE A 39 1.53 1.71 -3.96
N ILE A 40 2.83 1.48 -3.80
CA ILE A 40 3.72 2.29 -2.96
C ILE A 40 4.80 2.88 -3.86
N CYS A 41 4.82 4.20 -3.98
CA CYS A 41 5.87 4.90 -4.71
C CYS A 41 6.96 5.35 -3.72
N PHE A 42 8.22 5.22 -4.11
CA PHE A 42 9.35 5.66 -3.29
C PHE A 42 10.44 6.29 -4.15
N HIS A 43 11.23 7.18 -3.54
CA HIS A 43 12.41 7.79 -4.13
C HIS A 43 13.40 8.11 -3.01
N ASN A 44 14.61 7.56 -3.05
CA ASN A 44 15.66 7.77 -2.04
C ASN A 44 15.17 7.57 -0.59
N GLU A 45 14.34 6.55 -0.36
CA GLU A 45 13.76 6.22 0.95
C GLU A 45 14.75 5.44 1.84
N ALA A 46 14.63 5.61 3.15
CA ALA A 46 15.36 4.80 4.11
C ALA A 46 14.87 3.34 4.06
N TRP A 47 15.81 2.39 3.97
CA TRP A 47 15.54 0.96 3.83
C TRP A 47 14.55 0.43 4.90
N SER A 48 14.82 0.72 6.17
CA SER A 48 13.99 0.26 7.29
C SER A 48 12.55 0.80 7.23
N VAL A 49 12.39 2.04 6.77
CA VAL A 49 11.09 2.71 6.67
C VAL A 49 10.24 2.07 5.58
N LEU A 50 10.83 1.89 4.38
CA LEU A 50 10.17 1.22 3.26
C LEU A 50 9.77 -0.22 3.62
N LEU A 51 10.71 -0.99 4.20
CA LEU A 51 10.44 -2.37 4.61
C LEU A 51 9.31 -2.43 5.63
N ARG A 52 9.31 -1.53 6.62
CA ARG A 52 8.26 -1.49 7.63
C ARG A 52 6.88 -1.23 7.03
N THR A 53 6.78 -0.39 6.00
CA THR A 53 5.52 -0.20 5.27
C THR A 53 5.08 -1.49 4.57
N VAL A 54 5.98 -2.15 3.84
CA VAL A 54 5.66 -3.39 3.12
C VAL A 54 5.23 -4.50 4.08
N HIS A 55 6.00 -4.73 5.15
CA HIS A 55 5.67 -5.71 6.18
C HIS A 55 4.35 -5.41 6.87
N SER A 56 4.11 -4.14 7.19
CA SER A 56 2.85 -3.72 7.79
C SER A 56 1.64 -4.03 6.88
N VAL A 57 1.78 -3.88 5.56
CA VAL A 57 0.73 -4.28 4.62
C VAL A 57 0.58 -5.80 4.57
N LEU A 58 1.67 -6.56 4.48
CA LEU A 58 1.63 -8.03 4.39
C LEU A 58 1.02 -8.68 5.64
N GLU A 59 1.39 -8.21 6.83
CA GLU A 59 0.98 -8.81 8.11
C GLU A 59 -0.45 -8.41 8.52
N ARG A 60 -0.85 -7.17 8.24
CA ARG A 60 -2.12 -6.60 8.76
C ARG A 60 -3.27 -6.68 7.75
N THR A 61 -3.05 -7.36 6.63
CA THR A 61 -4.04 -7.52 5.55
C THR A 61 -4.43 -8.97 5.38
N PRO A 62 -5.74 -9.29 5.34
CA PRO A 62 -6.19 -10.62 5.00
C PRO A 62 -5.68 -11.09 3.63
N VAL A 63 -5.15 -12.31 3.56
CA VAL A 63 -4.51 -12.87 2.35
C VAL A 63 -5.44 -12.88 1.13
N HIS A 64 -6.75 -13.01 1.34
CA HIS A 64 -7.76 -13.04 0.28
C HIS A 64 -8.04 -11.65 -0.33
N LEU A 65 -7.79 -10.55 0.41
CA LEU A 65 -7.98 -9.19 -0.09
C LEU A 65 -6.73 -8.67 -0.80
N LEU A 66 -5.54 -9.03 -0.32
CA LEU A 66 -4.29 -8.55 -0.94
C LEU A 66 -3.95 -9.35 -2.20
N LYS A 67 -4.17 -8.74 -3.36
CA LYS A 67 -3.78 -9.31 -4.65
C LYS A 67 -2.28 -9.24 -4.85
N GLU A 68 -1.73 -8.03 -4.77
CA GLU A 68 -0.30 -7.74 -4.99
C GLU A 68 0.09 -6.41 -4.35
N ILE A 69 1.39 -6.25 -4.08
CA ILE A 69 2.02 -4.98 -3.70
C ILE A 69 2.95 -4.57 -4.84
N ILE A 70 2.77 -3.37 -5.35
CA ILE A 70 3.55 -2.79 -6.45
C ILE A 70 4.38 -1.66 -5.87
N LEU A 71 5.68 -1.90 -5.75
CA LEU A 71 6.67 -0.91 -5.37
C LEU A 71 7.13 -0.18 -6.65
N VAL A 72 6.91 1.13 -6.72
CA VAL A 72 7.33 1.95 -7.85
C VAL A 72 8.51 2.83 -7.42
N ASP A 73 9.68 2.53 -7.98
CA ASP A 73 10.90 3.30 -7.81
C ASP A 73 10.93 4.47 -8.81
N ASP A 74 10.75 5.69 -8.32
CA ASP A 74 10.81 6.93 -9.11
C ASP A 74 12.27 7.42 -9.25
N PHE A 75 13.11 6.57 -9.84
CA PHE A 75 14.53 6.85 -10.13
C PHE A 75 15.35 7.16 -8.88
N SER A 76 15.45 6.20 -7.95
CA SER A 76 16.30 6.31 -6.75
C SER A 76 17.79 6.11 -7.05
N ASP A 77 18.63 6.89 -6.38
CA ASP A 77 20.09 6.85 -6.54
C ASP A 77 20.75 5.80 -5.63
N PHE A 78 20.15 5.57 -4.45
CA PHE A 78 20.73 4.74 -3.42
C PHE A 78 20.90 3.26 -3.83
N ASP A 79 22.11 2.73 -3.66
CA ASP A 79 22.46 1.38 -4.09
C ASP A 79 21.71 0.28 -3.33
N HIS A 80 21.36 0.52 -2.05
CA HIS A 80 20.55 -0.43 -1.29
C HIS A 80 19.15 -0.62 -1.87
N LEU A 81 18.60 0.37 -2.59
CA LEU A 81 17.28 0.27 -3.21
C LEU A 81 17.28 -0.46 -4.56
N LYS A 82 18.46 -0.84 -5.06
CA LYS A 82 18.62 -1.53 -6.35
C LYS A 82 18.52 -3.05 -6.14
N LYS A 83 19.58 -3.77 -6.48
CA LYS A 83 19.65 -5.23 -6.39
C LYS A 83 19.36 -5.79 -4.99
N PRO A 84 19.85 -5.19 -3.88
CA PRO A 84 19.54 -5.69 -2.55
C PRO A 84 18.04 -5.69 -2.23
N LEU A 85 17.30 -4.67 -2.69
CA LEU A 85 15.85 -4.58 -2.52
C LEU A 85 15.12 -5.68 -3.30
N GLU A 86 15.55 -5.94 -4.54
CA GLU A 86 15.00 -7.01 -5.36
C GLU A 86 15.24 -8.39 -4.74
N ASP A 87 16.48 -8.65 -4.30
CA ASP A 87 16.85 -9.90 -3.65
C ASP A 87 16.04 -10.12 -2.36
N TYR A 88 15.86 -9.06 -1.54
CA TYR A 88 15.06 -9.13 -0.33
C TYR A 88 13.57 -9.36 -0.63
N MET A 89 13.00 -8.62 -1.59
CA MET A 89 11.58 -8.69 -1.91
C MET A 89 11.20 -9.95 -2.69
N SER A 90 12.14 -10.59 -3.38
CA SER A 90 11.92 -11.84 -4.11
C SER A 90 11.38 -12.98 -3.23
N GLN A 91 11.62 -12.91 -1.92
CA GLN A 91 11.12 -13.85 -0.92
C GLN A 91 9.59 -13.76 -0.75
N PHE A 92 8.99 -12.62 -1.11
CA PHE A 92 7.57 -12.37 -1.00
C PHE A 92 6.90 -12.45 -2.38
N GLY A 93 6.27 -13.58 -2.70
CA GLY A 93 5.65 -13.81 -4.02
C GLY A 93 4.52 -12.84 -4.41
N LYS A 94 4.05 -11.99 -3.49
CA LYS A 94 3.03 -10.95 -3.75
C LYS A 94 3.62 -9.57 -4.02
N VAL A 95 4.94 -9.37 -3.91
CA VAL A 95 5.59 -8.07 -4.08
C VAL A 95 6.23 -7.99 -5.45
N ARG A 96 6.00 -6.88 -6.15
CA ARG A 96 6.57 -6.59 -7.48
C ARG A 96 7.20 -5.20 -7.45
N ILE A 97 8.42 -5.09 -7.98
CA ILE A 97 9.14 -3.82 -8.08
C ILE A 97 9.11 -3.35 -9.54
N ILE A 98 8.83 -2.08 -9.76
CA ILE A 98 8.87 -1.39 -11.05
C ILE A 98 9.81 -0.21 -10.93
N ARG A 99 10.79 -0.14 -11.82
CA ARG A 99 11.73 0.97 -11.89
C ARG A 99 11.42 1.87 -13.07
N LEU A 100 11.43 3.18 -12.82
CA LEU A 100 11.32 4.19 -13.87
C LEU A 100 12.72 4.55 -14.39
N GLU A 101 12.84 4.81 -15.69
CA GLU A 101 14.10 5.17 -16.35
C GLU A 101 14.56 6.60 -16.01
N ASN A 102 13.63 7.45 -15.58
CA ASN A 102 13.87 8.85 -15.27
C ASN A 102 12.91 9.31 -14.16
N ARG A 103 13.28 10.35 -13.41
CA ARG A 103 12.44 10.92 -12.36
C ARG A 103 11.20 11.57 -12.96
N MET A 104 10.04 10.93 -12.80
CA MET A 104 8.76 11.37 -13.36
C MET A 104 7.88 12.10 -12.33
N GLY A 105 8.14 11.90 -11.03
CA GLY A 105 7.37 12.47 -9.94
C GLY A 105 6.18 11.60 -9.51
N LEU A 106 5.71 11.83 -8.28
CA LEU A 106 4.73 10.99 -7.57
C LEU A 106 3.46 10.66 -8.38
N ILE A 107 2.89 11.63 -9.09
CA ILE A 107 1.65 11.43 -9.86
C ILE A 107 1.87 10.40 -10.97
N ARG A 108 2.95 10.57 -11.75
CA ARG A 108 3.26 9.69 -12.88
C ARG A 108 3.72 8.31 -12.41
N ALA A 109 4.48 8.25 -11.32
CA ALA A 109 4.83 7.00 -10.67
C ALA A 109 3.58 6.22 -10.23
N ARG A 110 2.61 6.89 -9.59
CA ARG A 110 1.33 6.27 -9.21
C ARG A 110 0.54 5.78 -10.42
N LEU A 111 0.46 6.57 -11.49
CA LEU A 111 -0.19 6.15 -12.73
C LEU A 111 0.49 4.94 -13.38
N ARG A 112 1.83 4.88 -13.36
CA ARG A 112 2.56 3.70 -13.83
C ARG A 112 2.21 2.46 -13.00
N GLY A 113 2.21 2.58 -11.68
CA GLY A 113 1.74 1.51 -10.79
C GLY A 113 0.29 1.09 -11.07
N ALA A 114 -0.61 2.04 -11.34
CA ALA A 114 -2.00 1.76 -11.67
C ALA A 114 -2.19 1.02 -13.00
N SER A 115 -1.32 1.30 -13.97
CA SER A 115 -1.37 0.70 -15.30
C SER A 115 -1.07 -0.80 -15.28
N VAL A 116 -0.15 -1.24 -14.41
CA VAL A 116 0.26 -2.64 -14.29
C VAL A 116 -0.54 -3.44 -13.26
N ALA A 117 -1.31 -2.75 -12.40
CA ALA A 117 -2.08 -3.35 -11.32
C ALA A 117 -3.25 -4.17 -11.85
N THR A 118 -3.42 -5.38 -11.29
CA THR A 118 -4.39 -6.39 -11.70
C THR A 118 -5.59 -6.53 -10.77
N GLY A 119 -5.51 -6.00 -9.54
CA GLY A 119 -6.59 -6.03 -8.56
C GLY A 119 -7.80 -5.20 -9.00
N LYS A 120 -8.98 -5.59 -8.51
CA LYS A 120 -10.24 -4.87 -8.79
C LYS A 120 -10.23 -3.45 -8.23
N VAL A 121 -9.55 -3.26 -7.10
CA VAL A 121 -9.39 -1.97 -6.44
C VAL A 121 -7.91 -1.57 -6.39
N LEU A 122 -7.65 -0.27 -6.51
CA LEU A 122 -6.32 0.31 -6.36
C LEU A 122 -6.23 1.03 -5.02
N THR A 123 -5.22 0.67 -4.22
CA THR A 123 -4.91 1.31 -2.94
C THR A 123 -3.55 1.98 -3.02
N TYR A 124 -3.50 3.30 -2.88
CA TYR A 124 -2.22 4.01 -2.81
C TYR A 124 -1.77 4.20 -1.36
N LEU A 125 -0.49 3.91 -1.09
CA LEU A 125 0.16 4.16 0.19
C LEU A 125 1.48 4.90 -0.04
N ASP A 126 1.88 5.70 0.95
CA ASP A 126 3.21 6.33 0.94
C ASP A 126 4.25 5.37 1.52
N SER A 127 5.52 5.55 1.13
CA SER A 127 6.67 4.70 1.46
C SER A 127 7.08 4.70 2.94
N HIS A 128 6.47 5.56 3.77
CA HIS A 128 6.77 5.75 5.18
C HIS A 128 5.53 5.65 6.07
N CYS A 129 4.65 4.71 5.73
CA CYS A 129 3.42 4.46 6.46
C CYS A 129 3.47 3.17 7.27
N GLU A 130 2.77 3.13 8.39
CA GLU A 130 2.42 1.90 9.11
C GLU A 130 0.91 1.75 9.08
N CYS A 131 0.43 0.62 8.56
CA CYS A 131 -1.00 0.34 8.47
C CYS A 131 -1.55 0.00 9.84
N MET A 132 -2.63 0.62 10.30
CA MET A 132 -3.27 0.22 11.55
C MET A 132 -3.97 -1.14 11.39
N ASN A 133 -4.09 -1.90 12.49
CA ASN A 133 -4.83 -3.17 12.48
C ASN A 133 -6.29 -2.91 12.03
N SER A 134 -6.79 -3.71 11.09
CA SER A 134 -8.15 -3.62 10.49
C SER A 134 -8.38 -2.51 9.47
N MET A 135 -7.34 -1.78 9.05
CA MET A 135 -7.48 -0.64 8.15
C MET A 135 -8.07 -0.99 6.79
N GLN A 136 -7.75 -2.18 6.26
CA GLN A 136 -8.23 -2.59 4.95
C GLN A 136 -9.73 -2.86 4.97
N ASN A 137 -10.23 -3.70 5.88
CA ASN A 137 -11.67 -3.98 5.97
C ASN A 137 -12.51 -2.69 6.13
N PHE A 138 -12.01 -1.72 6.91
CA PHE A 138 -12.62 -0.41 7.06
C PHE A 138 -12.64 0.38 5.74
N CYS A 139 -11.51 0.48 5.04
CA CYS A 139 -11.41 1.26 3.81
C CYS A 139 -12.18 0.62 2.64
N PHE A 140 -12.20 -0.71 2.55
CA PHE A 140 -12.95 -1.43 1.52
C PHE A 140 -14.46 -1.34 1.74
N ASN A 141 -14.94 -1.45 2.99
CA ASN A 141 -16.37 -1.31 3.27
C ASN A 141 -16.89 0.12 3.12
N TYR A 142 -16.14 1.14 3.59
CA TYR A 142 -16.58 2.52 3.44
C TYR A 142 -16.63 2.98 1.98
N PHE A 143 -15.83 2.39 1.10
CA PHE A 143 -15.90 2.70 -0.34
C PHE A 143 -17.07 1.98 -1.02
N LEU A 144 -17.39 0.74 -0.61
CA LEU A 144 -18.57 0.02 -1.12
C LEU A 144 -19.88 0.76 -0.75
N PHE A 145 -19.93 1.39 0.43
CA PHE A 145 -21.10 2.13 0.91
C PHE A 145 -21.28 3.53 0.31
N CYS A 146 -20.30 4.06 -0.44
CA CYS A 146 -20.44 5.32 -1.17
C CYS A 146 -20.86 5.13 -2.64
N PHE A 147 -21.14 3.89 -3.05
CA PHE A 147 -21.58 3.55 -4.41
C PHE A 147 -22.97 2.90 -4.47
N GLU A 148 -23.69 2.86 -3.34
CA GLU A 148 -25.15 2.65 -3.29
C GLU A 148 -25.85 3.93 -2.81
#